data_AF-A0A3M1KBB2-F1
#
_entry.id   AF-A0A3M1KBB2-F1
#
_cell.length_a   1.000
_cell.length_b   1.000
_cell.length_c   1.000
_cell.angle_alpha   90.00
_cell.angle_beta   90.00
_cell.angle_gamma   90.00
#
_symmetry.space_group_name_H-M   'P 1'
#
loop_
_entity.id
_entity.type
_entity.pdbx_description
1 polymer ?
#
loop_
_entity_poly.entity_id
_entity_poly.type
_entity_poly.pdbx_seq_one_letter_code
_entity_poly.pdbx_strand_id
1 'polypeptide(L)'
;MRISRATRFARHPPGHDGLMSKHEDMQEMKLAMPSQAARNPECRQALSPEQQALKSRLAGTNIDETSFLATDYLNHFNEVVMLLEMAPEMPDILDEARDWQPISYEEHFRITGFRDKELAIEAYRLAPSDIRARFDALVDELSSCVRETLSTLTIDGKADGDRIRAELSPRMERIHALMGEINGVIHIGKDGKAEQAEQTARLASVSETEAQQDIDALFDGDAGAPDQDDIDALFDDSASGAASQDDIDALFD
;
A
#
# COMPACT_ATOMS: atom_id res chain seq x y z
N MET A 1 74.15 -39.66 -12.25
CA MET A 1 73.65 -38.47 -12.98
C MET A 1 73.36 -37.41 -11.94
N ARG A 2 74.30 -36.48 -11.70
CA ARG A 2 74.47 -35.19 -12.39
C ARG A 2 73.31 -34.22 -12.07
N ILE A 3 73.48 -33.00 -11.52
CA ILE A 3 74.58 -32.23 -10.90
C ILE A 3 73.89 -31.08 -10.13
N SER A 4 74.31 -30.81 -8.90
CA SER A 4 74.08 -29.53 -8.19
C SER A 4 74.97 -28.41 -8.74
N ARG A 5 74.53 -27.15 -8.69
CA ARG A 5 75.35 -25.92 -8.66
C ARG A 5 74.39 -24.73 -8.49
N ALA A 6 74.67 -23.63 -7.80
CA ALA A 6 75.67 -23.22 -6.82
C ALA A 6 75.44 -21.71 -6.60
N THR A 7 75.23 -21.30 -5.34
CA THR A 7 76.03 -20.25 -4.66
C THR A 7 75.97 -18.82 -5.24
N ARG A 8 75.65 -17.77 -4.47
CA ARG A 8 76.59 -17.21 -3.50
C ARG A 8 75.93 -16.20 -2.53
N PHE A 9 76.19 -16.45 -1.25
CA PHE A 9 76.06 -15.59 -0.07
C PHE A 9 77.24 -14.62 0.03
N ALA A 10 77.02 -13.41 0.56
CA ALA A 10 77.91 -12.60 1.43
C ALA A 10 77.52 -11.12 1.29
N ARG A 11 77.51 -10.24 2.29
CA ARG A 11 77.77 -10.24 3.74
C ARG A 11 77.29 -8.85 4.23
N HIS A 12 76.73 -8.77 5.43
CA HIS A 12 76.54 -7.56 6.25
C HIS A 12 77.73 -7.43 7.25
N PRO A 13 77.87 -6.47 8.21
CA PRO A 13 77.37 -5.08 8.47
C PRO A 13 78.58 -4.16 8.89
N PRO A 14 78.58 -3.21 9.87
CA PRO A 14 77.60 -2.29 10.52
C PRO A 14 78.02 -0.79 10.38
N GLY A 15 77.21 0.27 10.62
CA GLY A 15 76.67 0.78 11.88
C GLY A 15 77.42 2.04 12.38
N HIS A 16 76.73 3.18 12.54
CA HIS A 16 76.91 4.28 13.52
C HIS A 16 76.04 5.48 13.05
N ASP A 17 74.90 5.73 13.70
CA ASP A 17 74.71 6.70 14.79
C ASP A 17 74.71 8.16 14.35
N GLY A 18 73.60 8.86 14.61
CA GLY A 18 73.47 10.29 14.36
C GLY A 18 72.04 10.82 14.43
N LEU A 19 71.46 10.76 15.64
CA LEU A 19 70.30 11.54 16.04
C LEU A 19 70.50 13.04 15.79
N MET A 20 69.53 13.72 15.18
CA MET A 20 68.79 14.86 15.76
C MET A 20 68.23 15.81 14.69
N SER A 21 66.96 16.14 14.90
CA SER A 21 66.32 17.43 14.61
C SER A 21 66.28 17.88 13.15
N LYS A 22 65.06 17.88 12.61
CA LYS A 22 64.33 19.14 12.40
C LYS A 22 62.83 18.87 12.30
N HIS A 23 62.11 19.78 12.92
CA HIS A 23 60.75 19.66 13.40
C HIS A 23 59.85 20.53 12.51
N GLU A 24 59.96 20.39 11.18
CA GLU A 24 59.47 21.41 10.24
C GLU A 24 58.79 20.91 8.95
N ASP A 25 58.38 19.64 8.86
CA ASP A 25 57.65 19.13 7.68
C ASP A 25 56.22 18.68 8.02
N MET A 26 55.47 19.51 8.75
CA MET A 26 54.06 19.24 9.06
C MET A 26 53.13 20.43 8.83
N GLN A 27 53.49 21.34 7.89
CA GLN A 27 52.63 22.46 7.49
C GLN A 27 52.48 22.71 5.98
N GLU A 28 53.12 21.95 5.08
CA GLU A 28 52.92 22.09 3.63
C GLU A 28 52.43 20.81 2.93
N MET A 29 51.37 20.19 3.46
CA MET A 29 50.60 19.19 2.71
C MET A 29 49.10 19.43 2.85
N LYS A 30 48.69 20.70 2.66
CA LYS A 30 47.28 21.12 2.65
C LYS A 30 46.95 21.93 1.39
N LEU A 31 47.36 21.42 0.24
CA LEU A 31 46.95 21.92 -1.07
C LEU A 31 46.56 20.73 -1.96
N ALA A 32 45.40 20.88 -2.60
CA ALA A 32 44.73 19.95 -3.52
C ALA A 32 43.96 18.75 -2.89
N MET A 33 43.11 19.02 -1.90
CA MET A 33 41.83 18.31 -1.84
C MET A 33 40.95 18.88 -2.96
N PRO A 34 40.48 18.10 -3.96
CA PRO A 34 39.43 18.58 -4.83
C PRO A 34 38.20 18.85 -3.96
N SER A 35 37.79 20.11 -3.96
CA SER A 35 36.55 20.57 -3.37
C SER A 35 35.42 19.59 -3.74
N GLN A 36 34.82 18.94 -2.74
CA GLN A 36 33.63 18.11 -2.88
C GLN A 36 32.38 18.95 -3.22
N ALA A 37 32.53 20.00 -4.02
CA ALA A 37 31.48 20.86 -4.56
C ALA A 37 30.99 20.37 -5.93
N ALA A 38 30.95 19.05 -6.13
CA ALA A 38 30.29 18.39 -7.25
C ALA A 38 29.67 17.06 -6.80
N ARG A 39 28.98 17.05 -5.66
CA ARG A 39 27.96 16.03 -5.39
C ARG A 39 26.72 16.44 -6.17
N ASN A 40 26.66 15.98 -7.42
CA ASN A 40 25.60 16.24 -8.38
C ASN A 40 24.22 16.02 -7.73
N PRO A 41 23.38 17.06 -7.54
CA PRO A 41 22.17 16.92 -6.74
C PRO A 41 20.96 16.32 -7.48
N GLU A 42 20.97 16.10 -8.80
CA GLU A 42 19.79 15.55 -9.48
C GLU A 42 20.18 14.76 -10.73
N CYS A 43 20.27 13.43 -10.65
CA CYS A 43 20.06 12.58 -11.82
C CYS A 43 18.55 12.42 -12.03
N ARG A 44 17.81 13.53 -12.16
CA ARG A 44 16.50 13.47 -12.81
C ARG A 44 16.81 13.25 -14.27
N GLN A 45 16.77 12.00 -14.72
CA GLN A 45 16.94 11.69 -16.13
C GLN A 45 15.92 12.53 -16.90
N ALA A 46 16.41 13.40 -17.80
CA ALA A 46 15.52 14.16 -18.67
C ALA A 46 14.72 13.15 -19.51
N LEU A 47 13.40 13.35 -19.58
CA LEU A 47 12.54 12.50 -20.39
C LEU A 47 13.06 12.45 -21.83
N SER A 48 13.07 11.26 -22.41
CA SER A 48 13.33 11.08 -23.83
C SER A 48 12.27 11.81 -24.68
N PRO A 49 12.56 12.14 -25.95
CA PRO A 49 11.57 12.75 -26.84
C PRO A 49 10.28 11.94 -26.97
N GLU A 50 10.40 10.60 -26.95
CA GLU A 50 9.27 9.67 -26.99
C GLU A 50 8.41 9.76 -25.72
N GLN A 51 9.04 9.76 -24.54
CA GLN A 51 8.35 9.98 -23.26
C GLN A 51 7.67 11.35 -23.20
N GLN A 52 8.30 12.40 -23.74
CA GLN A 52 7.72 13.74 -23.74
C GLN A 52 6.48 13.84 -24.65
N ALA A 53 6.52 13.18 -25.81
CA ALA A 53 5.37 13.09 -26.71
C ALA A 53 4.23 12.26 -26.10
N LEU A 54 4.57 11.16 -25.42
CA LEU A 54 3.60 10.33 -24.71
C LEU A 54 2.96 11.08 -23.55
N LYS A 55 3.73 11.82 -22.76
CA LYS A 55 3.23 12.61 -21.63
C LYS A 55 2.07 13.53 -22.04
N SER A 56 2.16 14.19 -23.20
CA SER A 56 1.07 15.04 -23.71
C SER A 56 -0.21 14.27 -24.04
N ARG A 57 -0.14 12.97 -24.31
CA ARG A 57 -1.30 12.08 -24.53
C ARG A 57 -1.91 11.57 -23.23
N LEU A 58 -1.17 11.57 -22.12
CA LEU A 58 -1.65 11.14 -20.81
C LEU A 58 -2.56 12.19 -20.16
N ALA A 59 -2.46 13.45 -20.58
CA ALA A 59 -3.28 14.54 -20.06
C ALA A 59 -4.78 14.24 -20.18
N GLY A 60 -5.48 14.27 -19.04
CA GLY A 60 -6.92 13.99 -18.96
C GLY A 60 -7.30 12.50 -18.89
N THR A 61 -6.32 11.62 -18.71
CA THR A 61 -6.53 10.18 -18.47
C THR A 61 -6.30 9.82 -17.00
N ASN A 62 -6.62 8.59 -16.59
CA ASN A 62 -6.31 8.06 -15.24
C ASN A 62 -4.84 7.58 -15.11
N ILE A 63 -3.95 7.99 -16.01
CA ILE A 63 -2.52 7.65 -15.99
C ILE A 63 -1.75 8.88 -15.54
N ASP A 64 -0.90 8.75 -14.52
CA ASP A 64 -0.13 9.87 -14.01
C ASP A 64 0.96 10.31 -15.00
N GLU A 65 1.01 11.61 -15.30
CA GLU A 65 1.91 12.19 -16.30
C GLU A 65 3.39 12.21 -15.88
N THR A 66 3.68 11.93 -14.61
CA THR A 66 5.04 11.93 -14.05
C THR A 66 5.56 10.51 -13.91
N SER A 67 4.76 9.61 -13.33
CA SER A 67 5.15 8.22 -13.13
C SER A 67 4.88 7.32 -14.34
N PHE A 68 3.95 7.72 -15.22
CA PHE A 68 3.45 6.94 -16.35
C PHE A 68 2.69 5.68 -15.90
N LEU A 69 2.19 5.67 -14.67
CA LEU A 69 1.44 4.58 -14.05
C LEU A 69 -0.01 4.98 -13.81
N ALA A 70 -0.91 4.01 -13.90
CA ALA A 70 -2.34 4.18 -13.65
C ALA A 70 -2.73 3.61 -12.28
N THR A 71 -3.56 4.34 -11.54
CA THR A 71 -4.09 3.93 -10.22
C THR A 71 -4.99 2.71 -10.28
N ASP A 72 -5.69 2.53 -11.40
CA ASP A 72 -6.60 1.39 -11.63
C ASP A 72 -5.91 0.03 -11.43
N TYR A 73 -4.57 -0.04 -11.60
CA TYR A 73 -3.83 -1.27 -11.33
C TYR A 73 -4.03 -1.78 -9.89
N LEU A 74 -4.14 -0.90 -8.90
CA LEU A 74 -4.32 -1.31 -7.51
C LEU A 74 -5.71 -1.91 -7.21
N ASN A 75 -6.67 -1.81 -8.14
CA ASN A 75 -8.02 -2.30 -7.91
C ASN A 75 -8.07 -3.79 -7.57
N HIS A 76 -7.28 -4.61 -8.28
CA HIS A 76 -7.26 -6.06 -8.02
C HIS A 76 -6.63 -6.41 -6.66
N PHE A 77 -5.83 -5.53 -6.06
CA PHE A 77 -5.36 -5.70 -4.68
C PHE A 77 -6.43 -5.29 -3.67
N ASN A 78 -7.18 -4.22 -3.95
CA ASN A 78 -8.30 -3.80 -3.10
C ASN A 78 -9.35 -4.92 -2.98
N GLU A 79 -9.61 -5.64 -4.07
CA GLU A 79 -10.54 -6.79 -4.07
C GLU A 79 -10.12 -7.86 -3.05
N VAL A 80 -8.88 -8.35 -3.09
CA VAL A 80 -8.42 -9.36 -2.13
C VAL A 80 -8.27 -8.81 -0.71
N VAL A 81 -7.91 -7.55 -0.56
CA VAL A 81 -7.85 -6.85 0.75
C VAL A 81 -9.23 -6.83 1.41
N MET A 82 -10.29 -6.50 0.67
CA MET A 82 -11.65 -6.55 1.19
C MET A 82 -12.05 -7.96 1.64
N LEU A 83 -11.72 -8.99 0.84
CA LEU A 83 -12.00 -10.39 1.22
C LEU A 83 -11.27 -10.79 2.50
N LEU A 84 -10.00 -10.41 2.62
CA LEU A 84 -9.20 -10.67 3.82
C LEU A 84 -9.81 -9.96 5.04
N GLU A 85 -10.19 -8.68 4.93
CA GLU A 85 -10.77 -7.91 6.05
C GLU A 85 -12.09 -8.49 6.57
N MET A 86 -12.89 -9.11 5.71
CA MET A 86 -14.14 -9.78 6.09
C MET A 86 -13.93 -11.18 6.68
N ALA A 87 -12.78 -11.81 6.45
CA ALA A 87 -12.51 -13.20 6.84
C ALA A 87 -12.67 -13.52 8.34
N PRO A 88 -12.33 -12.62 9.29
CA PRO A 88 -12.58 -12.88 10.71
C PRO A 88 -14.06 -13.07 11.07
N GLU A 89 -14.97 -12.43 10.35
CA GLU A 89 -16.41 -12.52 10.61
C GLU A 89 -17.07 -13.61 9.75
N MET A 90 -16.58 -13.79 8.53
CA MET A 90 -17.06 -14.79 7.58
C MET A 90 -15.88 -15.62 7.05
N PRO A 91 -15.40 -16.64 7.80
CA PRO A 91 -14.24 -17.44 7.41
C PRO A 91 -14.35 -18.12 6.03
N ASP A 92 -15.58 -18.44 5.61
CA ASP A 92 -15.86 -19.08 4.32
C ASP A 92 -15.45 -18.21 3.11
N ILE A 93 -15.35 -16.87 3.29
CA ILE A 93 -14.89 -15.95 2.24
C ILE A 93 -13.42 -16.20 1.83
N LEU A 94 -12.65 -16.88 2.68
CA LEU A 94 -11.28 -17.25 2.34
C LEU A 94 -11.22 -18.22 1.16
N ASP A 95 -12.28 -18.98 0.89
CA ASP A 95 -12.33 -19.86 -0.28
C ASP A 95 -12.35 -19.04 -1.58
N GLU A 96 -13.04 -17.90 -1.61
CA GLU A 96 -13.00 -16.96 -2.74
C GLU A 96 -11.65 -16.25 -2.82
N ALA A 97 -11.09 -15.84 -1.68
CA ALA A 97 -9.79 -15.18 -1.64
C ALA A 97 -8.63 -16.08 -2.13
N ARG A 98 -8.79 -17.42 -2.10
CA ARG A 98 -7.78 -18.38 -2.61
C ARG A 98 -7.66 -18.39 -4.12
N ASP A 99 -8.71 -18.02 -4.83
CA ASP A 99 -8.68 -17.96 -6.29
C ASP A 99 -7.93 -16.71 -6.79
N TRP A 100 -7.69 -15.75 -5.89
CA TRP A 100 -6.89 -14.58 -6.21
C TRP A 100 -5.43 -14.97 -6.52
N GLN A 101 -4.91 -14.41 -7.60
CA GLN A 101 -3.52 -14.53 -8.02
C GLN A 101 -2.99 -13.17 -8.42
N PRO A 102 -1.70 -12.88 -8.19
CA PRO A 102 -1.09 -11.65 -8.66
C PRO A 102 -1.03 -11.63 -10.18
N ILE A 103 -1.35 -10.48 -10.76
CA ILE A 103 -1.38 -10.26 -12.21
C ILE A 103 -0.39 -9.15 -12.55
N SER A 104 0.35 -9.31 -13.65
CA SER A 104 1.29 -8.28 -14.09
C SER A 104 0.55 -7.01 -14.51
N TYR A 105 1.23 -5.86 -14.43
CA TYR A 105 0.66 -4.57 -14.82
C TYR A 105 0.03 -4.61 -16.22
N GLU A 106 0.76 -5.11 -17.20
CA GLU A 106 0.23 -5.16 -18.57
C GLU A 106 -0.95 -6.13 -18.71
N GLU A 107 -0.90 -7.28 -18.02
CA GLU A 107 -1.96 -8.27 -18.10
C GLU A 107 -3.26 -7.76 -17.46
N HIS A 108 -3.16 -7.06 -16.33
CA HIS A 108 -4.30 -6.41 -15.68
C HIS A 108 -5.05 -5.49 -16.66
N PHE A 109 -4.35 -4.64 -17.43
CA PHE A 109 -5.00 -3.76 -18.39
C PHE A 109 -5.50 -4.48 -19.66
N ARG A 110 -4.92 -5.63 -20.03
CA ARG A 110 -5.44 -6.42 -21.17
C ARG A 110 -6.81 -7.02 -20.87
N ILE A 111 -7.00 -7.51 -19.65
CA ILE A 111 -8.21 -8.26 -19.25
C ILE A 111 -9.31 -7.36 -18.68
N THR A 112 -8.97 -6.18 -18.14
CA THR A 112 -9.96 -5.25 -17.58
C THR A 112 -10.63 -4.36 -18.63
N GLY A 113 -11.79 -3.81 -18.27
CA GLY A 113 -12.55 -2.86 -19.08
C GLY A 113 -11.99 -1.42 -19.08
N PHE A 114 -10.73 -1.22 -18.66
CA PHE A 114 -10.12 0.09 -18.55
C PHE A 114 -10.07 0.80 -19.90
N ARG A 115 -10.64 2.02 -19.97
CA ARG A 115 -10.86 2.77 -21.23
C ARG A 115 -9.56 2.99 -22.01
N ASP A 116 -8.49 3.38 -21.33
CA ASP A 116 -7.22 3.78 -21.92
C ASP A 116 -6.15 2.66 -21.80
N LYS A 117 -6.55 1.38 -21.85
CA LYS A 117 -5.67 0.23 -21.58
C LYS A 117 -4.42 0.14 -22.43
N GLU A 118 -4.54 0.39 -23.74
CA GLU A 118 -3.37 0.36 -24.64
C GLU A 118 -2.41 1.50 -24.31
N LEU A 119 -2.94 2.66 -23.94
CA LEU A 119 -2.15 3.82 -23.53
C LEU A 119 -1.47 3.55 -22.18
N ALA A 120 -2.14 2.90 -21.22
CA ALA A 120 -1.53 2.53 -19.94
C ALA A 120 -0.37 1.53 -20.11
N ILE A 121 -0.54 0.53 -20.98
CA ILE A 121 0.51 -0.45 -21.30
C ILE A 121 1.70 0.24 -22.00
N GLU A 122 1.44 1.12 -22.97
CA GLU A 122 2.47 1.93 -23.65
C GLU A 122 3.21 2.83 -22.65
N ALA A 123 2.47 3.52 -21.78
CA ALA A 123 3.01 4.39 -20.74
C ALA A 123 3.91 3.64 -19.78
N TYR A 124 3.47 2.49 -19.27
CA TYR A 124 4.27 1.65 -18.39
C TYR A 124 5.57 1.17 -19.03
N ARG A 125 5.56 0.80 -20.32
CA ARG A 125 6.78 0.40 -21.04
C ARG A 125 7.79 1.54 -21.16
N LEU A 126 7.30 2.76 -21.33
CA LEU A 126 8.09 3.98 -21.45
C LEU A 126 8.28 4.71 -20.11
N ALA A 127 7.81 4.15 -18.99
CA ALA A 127 7.97 4.76 -17.69
C ALA A 127 9.46 4.95 -17.35
N PRO A 128 9.85 6.02 -16.62
CA PRO A 128 11.22 6.20 -16.16
C PRO A 128 11.72 4.95 -15.42
N SER A 129 12.92 4.49 -15.79
CA SER A 129 13.41 3.17 -15.37
C SER A 129 13.52 2.99 -13.85
N ASP A 130 13.83 4.06 -13.13
CA ASP A 130 13.91 4.11 -11.67
C ASP A 130 12.51 4.02 -11.02
N ILE A 131 11.52 4.72 -11.58
CA ILE A 131 10.13 4.68 -11.13
C ILE A 131 9.56 3.28 -11.35
N ARG A 132 9.71 2.75 -12.57
CA ARG A 132 9.21 1.42 -12.93
C ARG A 132 9.86 0.32 -12.08
N ALA A 133 11.19 0.35 -11.92
CA ALA A 133 11.89 -0.64 -11.09
C ALA A 133 11.42 -0.59 -9.63
N ARG A 134 11.19 0.61 -9.08
CA ARG A 134 10.68 0.76 -7.71
C ARG A 134 9.24 0.25 -7.59
N PHE A 135 8.39 0.56 -8.57
CA PHE A 135 7.01 0.08 -8.62
C PHE A 135 6.96 -1.44 -8.68
N ASP A 136 7.67 -2.05 -9.63
CA ASP A 136 7.71 -3.50 -9.84
C ASP A 136 8.18 -4.22 -8.56
N ALA A 137 9.21 -3.70 -7.89
CA ALA A 137 9.71 -4.26 -6.64
C ALA A 137 8.67 -4.22 -5.50
N LEU A 138 7.93 -3.12 -5.35
CA LEU A 138 6.87 -3.01 -4.34
C LEU A 138 5.68 -3.90 -4.65
N VAL A 139 5.31 -4.03 -5.93
CA VAL A 139 4.24 -4.93 -6.38
C VAL A 139 4.61 -6.39 -6.13
N ASP A 140 5.85 -6.78 -6.39
CA ASP A 140 6.35 -8.13 -6.09
C ASP A 140 6.34 -8.42 -4.59
N GLU A 141 6.70 -7.44 -3.76
CA GLU A 141 6.65 -7.56 -2.31
C GLU A 141 5.20 -7.68 -1.80
N LEU A 142 4.29 -6.82 -2.26
CA LEU A 142 2.87 -6.86 -1.92
C LEU A 142 2.24 -8.19 -2.34
N SER A 143 2.50 -8.63 -3.57
CA SER A 143 2.02 -9.91 -4.09
C SER A 143 2.49 -11.09 -3.24
N SER A 144 3.74 -11.05 -2.77
CA SER A 144 4.29 -12.09 -1.90
C SER A 144 3.65 -12.06 -0.52
N CYS A 145 3.45 -10.87 0.06
CA CYS A 145 2.78 -10.70 1.35
C CYS A 145 1.33 -11.23 1.33
N VAL A 146 0.56 -10.94 0.28
CA VAL A 146 -0.81 -11.45 0.12
C VAL A 146 -0.83 -12.97 -0.02
N ARG A 147 0.03 -13.55 -0.88
CA ARG A 147 0.10 -15.01 -1.05
C ARG A 147 0.49 -15.74 0.24
N GLU A 148 1.45 -15.21 0.98
CA GLU A 148 1.88 -15.77 2.27
C GLU A 148 0.76 -15.71 3.31
N THR A 149 -0.01 -14.61 3.32
CA THR A 149 -1.19 -14.45 4.17
C THR A 149 -2.24 -15.51 3.87
N LEU A 150 -2.65 -15.64 2.60
CA LEU A 150 -3.62 -16.65 2.14
C LEU A 150 -3.15 -18.08 2.44
N SER A 151 -1.86 -18.36 2.23
CA SER A 151 -1.27 -19.68 2.51
C SER A 151 -1.32 -20.00 4.01
N THR A 152 -1.00 -19.03 4.87
CA THR A 152 -1.04 -19.19 6.34
C THR A 152 -2.45 -19.51 6.81
N LEU A 153 -3.44 -18.73 6.37
CA LEU A 153 -4.85 -18.90 6.79
C LEU A 153 -5.45 -20.22 6.29
N THR A 154 -4.97 -20.73 5.15
CA THR A 154 -5.46 -21.99 4.56
C THR A 154 -4.98 -23.23 5.32
N ILE A 155 -3.75 -23.21 5.87
CA ILE A 155 -3.21 -24.35 6.64
C ILE A 155 -4.04 -24.63 7.89
N ASP A 156 -4.68 -23.60 8.45
CA ASP A 156 -5.40 -23.72 9.71
C ASP A 156 -6.82 -24.26 9.60
N GLY A 157 -7.42 -24.30 8.40
CA GLY A 157 -8.59 -25.10 7.94
C GLY A 157 -9.92 -25.04 8.73
N LYS A 158 -9.90 -24.54 9.96
CA LYS A 158 -10.96 -24.44 10.96
C LYS A 158 -10.65 -23.32 11.97
N ALA A 159 -9.82 -22.35 11.59
CA ALA A 159 -9.53 -21.22 12.46
C ALA A 159 -10.85 -20.50 12.76
N ASP A 160 -11.14 -20.28 14.04
CA ASP A 160 -12.21 -19.39 14.44
C ASP A 160 -11.84 -17.94 14.07
N GLY A 161 -12.85 -17.06 14.06
CA GLY A 161 -12.67 -15.66 13.67
C GLY A 161 -11.59 -14.93 14.47
N ASP A 162 -11.43 -15.27 15.75
CA ASP A 162 -10.43 -14.66 16.63
C ASP A 162 -9.00 -15.04 16.21
N ARG A 163 -8.77 -16.31 15.85
CA ARG A 163 -7.47 -16.75 15.33
C ARG A 163 -7.15 -16.14 13.98
N ILE A 164 -8.14 -16.06 13.08
CA ILE A 164 -7.98 -15.39 11.77
C ILE A 164 -7.60 -13.92 12.01
N ARG A 165 -8.31 -13.22 12.89
CA ARG A 165 -8.01 -11.82 13.23
C ARG A 165 -6.59 -11.65 13.75
N ALA A 166 -6.17 -12.49 14.70
CA ALA A 166 -4.84 -12.41 15.29
C ALA A 166 -3.71 -12.61 14.27
N GLU A 167 -3.87 -13.54 13.33
CA GLU A 167 -2.91 -13.74 12.23
C GLU A 167 -2.97 -12.63 11.20
N LEU A 168 -4.16 -12.12 10.90
CA LEU A 168 -4.37 -11.19 9.81
C LEU A 168 -3.95 -9.76 10.17
N SER A 169 -4.21 -9.28 11.39
CA SER A 169 -3.92 -7.89 11.80
C SER A 169 -2.50 -7.40 11.45
N PRO A 170 -1.41 -8.07 11.86
CA PRO A 170 -0.06 -7.58 11.53
C PRO A 170 0.27 -7.66 10.02
N ARG A 171 -0.37 -8.58 9.28
CA ARG A 171 -0.17 -8.74 7.84
C ARG A 171 -0.93 -7.67 7.06
N MET A 172 -2.14 -7.33 7.50
CA MET A 172 -2.93 -6.24 6.92
C MET A 172 -2.26 -4.89 7.09
N GLU A 173 -1.66 -4.61 8.25
CA GLU A 173 -0.87 -3.40 8.44
C GLU A 173 0.26 -3.30 7.40
N ARG A 174 0.96 -4.40 7.11
CA ARG A 174 2.01 -4.42 6.08
C ARG A 174 1.45 -4.28 4.68
N ILE A 175 0.35 -4.96 4.35
CA ILE A 175 -0.33 -4.87 3.05
C ILE A 175 -0.76 -3.44 2.76
N HIS A 176 -1.45 -2.79 3.72
CA HIS A 176 -1.89 -1.40 3.60
C HIS A 176 -0.70 -0.43 3.48
N ALA A 177 0.38 -0.65 4.23
CA ALA A 177 1.60 0.14 4.09
C ALA A 177 2.20 0.02 2.67
N LEU A 178 2.31 -1.20 2.13
CA LEU A 178 2.82 -1.44 0.78
C LEU A 178 1.93 -0.79 -0.29
N MET A 179 0.61 -0.91 -0.17
CA MET A 179 -0.33 -0.21 -1.06
C MET A 179 -0.15 1.31 -1.02
N GLY A 180 0.03 1.88 0.17
CA GLY A 180 0.34 3.30 0.34
C GLY A 180 1.67 3.70 -0.33
N GLU A 181 2.70 2.86 -0.20
CA GLU A 181 3.99 3.06 -0.86
C GLU A 181 3.87 3.00 -2.39
N ILE A 182 3.14 2.03 -2.95
CA ILE A 182 2.89 1.89 -4.38
C ILE A 182 2.12 3.10 -4.90
N ASN A 183 1.08 3.54 -4.19
CA ASN A 183 0.32 4.72 -4.58
C ASN A 183 1.20 5.98 -4.56
N GLY A 184 2.13 6.09 -3.61
CA GLY A 184 3.13 7.16 -3.59
C GLY A 184 4.10 7.12 -4.79
N VAL A 185 4.36 5.94 -5.37
CA VAL A 185 5.13 5.79 -6.62
C VAL A 185 4.29 6.16 -7.84
N ILE A 186 2.99 5.89 -7.82
CA ILE A 186 2.07 6.28 -8.90
C ILE A 186 1.92 7.82 -8.94
N HIS A 187 1.82 8.48 -7.78
CA HIS A 187 1.59 9.94 -7.69
C HIS A 187 2.85 10.70 -7.26
N ILE A 188 3.91 10.66 -8.07
CA ILE A 188 5.16 11.37 -7.76
C ILE A 188 4.97 12.89 -7.96
N GLY A 189 5.12 13.66 -6.88
CA GLY A 189 5.14 15.12 -6.92
C GLY A 189 3.78 15.81 -6.83
N LYS A 190 2.69 15.04 -6.76
CA LYS A 190 1.41 15.51 -6.20
C LYS A 190 1.46 15.23 -4.71
N ASP A 191 0.97 16.13 -3.86
CA ASP A 191 0.84 15.86 -2.44
C ASP A 191 -0.10 14.66 -2.25
N GLY A 192 0.45 13.44 -2.21
CA GLY A 192 -0.27 12.17 -2.34
C GLY A 192 -1.37 11.93 -1.30
N LYS A 193 -1.45 12.81 -0.29
CA LYS A 193 -2.53 12.84 0.70
C LYS A 193 -3.84 13.40 0.17
N ALA A 194 -3.82 14.31 -0.81
CA ALA A 194 -5.02 14.99 -1.30
C ALA A 194 -5.85 14.11 -2.26
N GLU A 195 -5.21 13.47 -3.26
CA GLU A 195 -5.90 12.58 -4.20
C GLU A 195 -6.30 11.24 -3.55
N GLN A 196 -5.51 10.71 -2.60
CA GLN A 196 -5.91 9.53 -1.81
C GLN A 196 -7.13 9.81 -0.95
N ALA A 197 -7.17 10.95 -0.24
CA ALA A 197 -8.34 11.33 0.55
C ALA A 197 -9.58 11.48 -0.34
N GLU A 198 -9.43 11.99 -1.56
CA GLU A 198 -10.53 12.12 -2.51
C GLU A 198 -10.97 10.78 -3.12
N GLN A 199 -10.06 9.88 -3.46
CA GLN A 199 -10.40 8.53 -3.94
C GLN A 199 -11.02 7.65 -2.84
N THR A 200 -10.48 7.68 -1.62
CA THR A 200 -11.07 6.99 -0.46
C THR A 200 -12.42 7.58 -0.12
N ALA A 201 -12.58 8.91 -0.16
CA ALA A 201 -13.88 9.55 0.03
C ALA A 201 -14.87 9.18 -1.08
N ARG A 202 -14.41 9.03 -2.34
CA ARG A 202 -15.25 8.57 -3.46
C ARG A 202 -15.69 7.12 -3.26
N LEU A 203 -14.79 6.20 -2.91
CA LEU A 203 -15.16 4.81 -2.61
C LEU A 203 -16.13 4.72 -1.43
N ALA A 204 -15.88 5.47 -0.36
CA ALA A 204 -16.79 5.55 0.79
C ALA A 204 -18.16 6.14 0.39
N SER A 205 -18.18 7.18 -0.44
CA SER A 205 -19.44 7.79 -0.91
C SER A 205 -20.24 6.89 -1.84
N VAL A 206 -19.61 6.00 -2.62
CA VAL A 206 -20.33 5.03 -3.46
C VAL A 206 -21.11 4.03 -2.60
N SER A 207 -20.57 3.65 -1.43
CA SER A 207 -21.29 2.79 -0.46
C SER A 207 -22.41 3.53 0.29
N GLU A 208 -22.34 4.85 0.43
CA GLU A 208 -23.31 5.67 1.18
C GLU A 208 -24.45 6.21 0.30
N THR A 209 -24.18 6.50 -0.98
CA THR A 209 -25.14 7.20 -1.86
C THR A 209 -26.25 6.29 -2.37
N GLU A 210 -25.97 5.00 -2.61
CA GLU A 210 -26.99 4.03 -3.00
C GLU A 210 -27.86 3.61 -1.80
N ALA A 211 -27.27 3.49 -0.60
CA ALA A 211 -28.00 3.08 0.59
C ALA A 211 -28.97 4.17 1.11
N GLN A 212 -28.60 5.46 1.06
CA GLN A 212 -29.45 6.52 1.60
C GLN A 212 -30.65 6.83 0.70
N GLN A 213 -30.52 6.71 -0.62
CA GLN A 213 -31.63 6.94 -1.55
C GLN A 213 -32.69 5.83 -1.49
N ASP A 214 -32.28 4.58 -1.27
CA ASP A 214 -33.22 3.47 -1.09
C ASP A 214 -33.91 3.50 0.28
N ILE A 215 -33.24 4.01 1.33
CA ILE A 215 -33.83 4.17 2.67
C ILE A 215 -34.91 5.26 2.68
N ASP A 216 -34.67 6.42 2.07
CA ASP A 216 -35.67 7.49 1.99
C ASP A 216 -36.86 7.09 1.09
N ALA A 217 -36.59 6.38 -0.02
CA ALA A 217 -37.64 5.84 -0.89
C ALA A 217 -38.49 4.74 -0.22
N LEU A 218 -37.97 4.07 0.81
CA LEU A 218 -38.72 3.10 1.62
C LEU A 218 -39.75 3.77 2.55
N PHE A 219 -39.53 5.04 2.91
CA PHE A 219 -40.41 5.82 3.80
C PHE A 219 -41.34 6.79 3.05
N ASP A 220 -41.09 7.11 1.78
CA ASP A 220 -41.95 7.98 0.95
C ASP A 220 -43.11 7.24 0.25
N GLY A 221 -43.21 5.92 0.42
CA GLY A 221 -44.33 5.12 -0.06
C GLY A 221 -45.55 5.22 0.85
N ASP A 222 -46.39 6.24 0.65
CA ASP A 222 -47.81 6.37 1.04
C ASP A 222 -48.36 5.31 2.02
N ALA A 223 -47.94 5.40 3.27
CA ALA A 223 -48.72 4.98 4.42
C ALA A 223 -48.59 6.12 5.41
N GLY A 224 -49.62 6.98 5.47
CA GLY A 224 -49.66 8.15 6.34
C GLY A 224 -49.13 7.80 7.72
N ALA A 225 -48.17 8.61 8.20
CA ALA A 225 -47.73 8.52 9.58
C ALA A 225 -48.97 8.50 10.48
N PRO A 226 -49.15 7.47 11.34
CA PRO A 226 -50.27 7.47 12.27
C PRO A 226 -50.17 8.75 13.11
N ASP A 227 -51.29 9.47 13.22
CA ASP A 227 -51.36 10.67 14.04
C ASP A 227 -51.02 10.27 15.50
N GLN A 228 -50.46 11.20 16.26
CA GLN A 228 -50.10 10.96 17.65
C GLN A 228 -51.33 10.56 18.48
N ASP A 229 -52.52 10.98 18.05
CA ASP A 229 -53.82 10.57 18.58
C ASP A 229 -54.18 9.09 18.29
N ASP A 230 -53.71 8.51 17.17
CA ASP A 230 -53.92 7.08 16.83
C ASP A 230 -52.97 6.17 17.63
N ILE A 231 -51.76 6.66 17.94
CA ILE A 231 -50.77 5.97 18.77
C ILE A 231 -51.25 5.90 20.23
N ASP A 232 -51.85 6.98 20.74
CA ASP A 232 -52.42 7.02 22.10
C ASP A 232 -53.68 6.15 22.22
N ALA A 233 -54.51 6.05 21.17
CA ALA A 233 -55.69 5.18 21.15
C ALA A 233 -55.37 3.67 21.18
N LEU A 234 -54.18 3.27 20.71
CA LEU A 234 -53.70 1.88 20.76
C LEU A 234 -53.26 1.43 22.16
N PHE A 235 -52.98 2.37 23.07
CA PHE A 235 -52.54 2.08 24.44
C PHE A 235 -53.62 2.30 25.51
N ASP A 236 -54.82 2.81 25.16
CA ASP A 236 -55.87 3.14 26.14
C ASP A 236 -56.90 2.01 26.40
N ASP A 237 -56.96 0.95 25.57
CA ASP A 237 -57.96 -0.14 25.75
C ASP A 237 -57.40 -1.40 26.45
N SER A 238 -56.26 -1.32 27.13
CA SER A 238 -55.69 -2.50 27.82
C SER A 238 -54.89 -2.17 29.08
N ALA A 239 -55.41 -1.36 30.00
CA ALA A 239 -55.07 -1.48 31.43
C ALA A 239 -55.99 -0.65 32.35
N SER A 240 -57.28 -0.98 32.41
CA SER A 240 -58.11 -0.65 33.57
C SER A 240 -57.75 -1.50 34.80
N GLY A 241 -56.46 -1.58 35.12
CA GLY A 241 -55.92 -2.50 36.12
C GLY A 241 -54.48 -2.20 36.49
N ALA A 242 -54.13 -0.92 36.66
CA ALA A 242 -52.93 -0.59 37.41
C ALA A 242 -53.15 -1.01 38.86
N ALA A 243 -52.52 -2.13 39.26
CA ALA A 243 -52.34 -2.44 40.68
C ALA A 243 -51.72 -1.21 41.33
N SER A 244 -52.26 -0.76 42.46
CA SER A 244 -51.73 0.43 43.11
C SER A 244 -50.31 0.14 43.56
N GLN A 245 -49.46 1.17 43.62
CA GLN A 245 -48.07 1.04 44.07
C GLN A 245 -48.00 0.37 45.47
N ASP A 246 -49.03 0.54 46.29
CA ASP A 246 -49.17 -0.09 47.61
C ASP A 246 -49.38 -1.62 47.52
N ASP A 247 -49.99 -2.14 46.44
CA ASP A 247 -50.16 -3.59 46.23
C ASP A 247 -48.86 -4.26 45.74
N ILE A 248 -48.00 -3.51 45.05
CA ILE A 248 -46.71 -4.00 44.57
C ILE A 248 -45.70 -4.07 45.72
N ASP A 249 -45.73 -3.10 46.63
CA ASP A 249 -44.82 -3.05 47.78
C ASP A 249 -45.16 -4.13 48.84
N ALA A 250 -46.40 -4.62 48.89
CA ALA A 250 -46.82 -5.70 49.80
C ALA A 250 -46.39 -7.12 49.35
N LEU A 251 -45.83 -7.28 48.15
CA LEU A 251 -45.38 -8.58 47.61
C LEU A 251 -43.92 -8.90 47.93
N PHE A 252 -43.16 -7.96 48.50
CA PHE A 252 -41.73 -8.09 48.74
C PHE A 252 -41.30 -7.96 50.21
N ASP A 253 -42.24 -8.14 51.16
CA ASP A 253 -41.96 -8.28 52.60
C ASP A 253 -42.36 -9.68 53.12
#